data_AF-A0A3M1S951-F1
#
_entry.id   AF-A0A3M1S951-F1
#
_cell.length_a   1.000
_cell.length_b   1.000
_cell.length_c   1.000
_cell.angle_alpha   90.00
_cell.angle_beta   90.00
_cell.angle_gamma   90.00
#
_symmetry.space_group_name_H-M   'P 1'
#
loop_
_entity.id
_entity.type
_entity.pdbx_description
1 polymer ?
#
loop_
_entity_poly.entity_id
_entity_poly.type
_entity_poly.pdbx_seq_one_letter_code
_entity_poly.pdbx_strand_id
1 'polypeptide(L)'
;AKDVPIADETTTVEVPAPHFAGRLTEAAVKKNGDTKGASQLAAVGVQLERERRYAGFQSDAPCCERCGAITRRVGACYLCDQCGHSGGCS
;
A
#
# COMPACT_ATOMS: atom_id res chain seq x y z
N ALA A 1 -18.21 -29.57 -21.16
CA ALA A 1 -17.54 -29.29 -19.87
C ALA A 1 -16.07 -29.57 -20.07
N LYS A 2 -15.22 -28.54 -19.97
CA LYS A 2 -13.77 -28.69 -19.91
C LYS A 2 -13.36 -27.87 -18.70
N ASP A 3 -13.09 -28.59 -17.62
CA ASP A 3 -12.72 -28.06 -16.32
C ASP A 3 -11.40 -27.29 -16.45
N VAL A 4 -11.44 -25.99 -16.15
CA VAL A 4 -10.26 -25.15 -15.98
C VAL A 4 -9.86 -25.28 -14.51
N PRO A 5 -8.67 -25.79 -14.16
CA PRO A 5 -8.23 -25.82 -12.78
C PRO A 5 -8.01 -24.37 -12.31
N ILE A 6 -8.77 -23.97 -11.29
CA ILE A 6 -8.54 -22.74 -10.55
C ILE A 6 -7.23 -22.96 -9.80
N ALA A 7 -6.17 -22.28 -10.24
CA ALA A 7 -4.89 -22.27 -9.57
C ALA A 7 -5.08 -21.68 -8.16
N ASP A 8 -5.04 -22.53 -7.14
CA ASP A 8 -4.73 -22.13 -5.77
C ASP A 8 -3.23 -21.87 -5.71
N GLU A 9 -2.82 -20.70 -6.19
CA GLU A 9 -1.47 -20.20 -5.92
C GLU A 9 -1.60 -19.15 -4.82
N THR A 10 -1.75 -19.64 -3.59
CA THR A 10 -1.40 -18.88 -2.39
C THR A 10 0.13 -18.70 -2.37
N THR A 11 0.65 -17.92 -3.32
CA THR A 11 2.01 -17.37 -3.25
C THR A 11 2.01 -16.39 -2.08
N THR A 12 2.34 -16.94 -0.92
CA THR A 12 2.73 -16.17 0.26
C THR A 12 3.99 -15.42 -0.15
N VAL A 13 3.82 -14.16 -0.57
CA VAL A 13 4.96 -13.25 -0.72
C VAL A 13 5.50 -13.00 0.68
N GLU A 14 6.54 -13.73 1.06
CA GLU A 14 7.32 -13.46 2.25
C GLU A 14 7.87 -12.04 2.13
N VAL A 15 7.26 -11.09 2.86
CA VAL A 15 7.76 -9.73 2.96
C VAL A 15 8.93 -9.77 3.96
N PRO A 16 10.19 -9.54 3.55
CA PRO A 16 11.29 -9.52 4.50
C PRO A 16 11.10 -8.34 5.46
N ALA A 17 11.15 -8.63 6.76
CA ALA A 17 11.19 -7.62 7.81
C ALA A 17 12.33 -6.63 7.53
N PRO A 18 12.13 -5.30 7.66
CA PRO A 18 13.22 -4.37 7.51
C PRO A 18 14.17 -4.54 8.71
N HIS A 19 15.25 -5.27 8.52
CA HIS A 19 16.39 -5.26 9.44
C HIS A 19 17.07 -3.89 9.35
N PHE A 20 16.51 -2.90 10.03
CA PHE A 20 17.10 -1.57 10.18
C PHE A 20 18.14 -1.59 11.31
N ALA A 21 19.30 -2.22 11.04
CA ALA A 21 20.46 -2.15 11.91
C ALA A 21 21.64 -1.51 11.15
N GLY A 22 21.49 -0.22 10.82
CA GLY A 22 22.57 0.61 10.28
C GLY A 22 22.88 1.76 11.24
N ARG A 23 23.99 1.66 11.98
CA ARG A 23 24.58 2.80 12.70
C ARG A 23 24.99 3.86 11.68
N LEU A 24 24.46 5.07 11.78
CA LEU A 24 24.91 6.23 11.02
C LEU A 24 26.35 6.56 11.46
N THR A 25 27.33 6.31 10.59
CA THR A 25 28.63 6.98 10.68
C THR A 25 28.60 8.19 9.77
N GLU A 26 28.77 9.38 10.36
CA GLU A 26 28.97 10.65 9.66
C GLU A 26 30.29 10.60 8.88
N ALA A 27 30.26 10.11 7.64
CA ALA A 27 31.41 10.19 6.74
C ALA A 27 30.96 10.42 5.30
N ALA A 28 31.14 11.67 4.87
CA ALA A 28 31.32 12.12 3.49
C ALA A 28 30.13 12.06 2.51
N VAL A 29 29.23 13.04 2.60
CA VAL A 29 28.48 13.51 1.41
C VAL A 29 29.33 14.57 0.69
N LYS A 30 30.08 14.12 -0.32
CA LYS A 30 30.63 14.99 -1.37
C LYS A 30 29.59 15.11 -2.49
N LYS A 31 29.31 16.36 -2.90
CA LYS A 31 28.35 16.77 -3.95
C LYS A 31 28.68 16.13 -5.31
N ASN A 32 27.66 15.88 -6.16
CA ASN A 32 27.60 16.29 -7.58
C ASN A 32 26.30 15.83 -8.28
N GLY A 33 25.68 16.75 -9.04
CA GLY A 33 24.97 16.50 -10.31
C GLY A 33 23.58 15.82 -10.31
N ASP A 34 22.65 16.41 -11.09
CA ASP A 34 21.35 15.86 -11.53
C ASP A 34 20.19 15.78 -10.52
N THR A 35 19.61 16.95 -10.22
CA THR A 35 18.39 17.13 -9.39
C THR A 35 17.11 16.49 -9.94
N LYS A 36 17.15 15.77 -11.08
CA LYS A 36 15.97 15.08 -11.65
C LYS A 36 15.62 13.78 -10.89
N GLY A 37 16.59 13.15 -10.22
CA GLY A 37 16.36 11.91 -9.45
C GLY A 37 15.73 12.15 -8.06
N ALA A 38 16.03 13.27 -7.41
CA ALA A 38 15.52 13.57 -6.07
C ALA A 38 13.99 13.73 -6.01
N SER A 39 13.39 14.33 -7.06
CA SER A 39 11.93 14.47 -7.18
C SER A 39 11.23 13.13 -7.40
N GLN A 40 11.89 12.20 -8.12
CA GLN A 40 11.34 10.88 -8.40
C GLN A 40 11.42 9.97 -7.16
N LEU A 41 12.49 10.01 -6.36
CA LEU A 41 12.55 9.26 -5.10
C LEU A 41 11.48 9.72 -4.09
N ALA A 42 11.21 11.02 -4.01
CA ALA A 42 10.13 11.54 -3.19
C ALA A 42 8.74 11.09 -3.70
N ALA A 43 8.52 11.11 -5.02
CA ALA A 43 7.28 10.63 -5.62
C ALA A 43 7.05 9.12 -5.39
N VAL A 44 8.11 8.30 -5.49
CA VAL A 44 8.05 6.86 -5.19
C VAL A 44 7.75 6.61 -3.71
N GLY A 45 8.30 7.42 -2.80
CA GLY A 45 7.98 7.36 -1.38
C GLY A 45 6.48 7.56 -1.09
N VAL A 46 5.85 8.53 -1.76
CA VAL A 46 4.40 8.78 -1.65
C VAL A 46 3.58 7.61 -2.23
N GLN A 47 4.01 7.02 -3.35
CA GLN A 47 3.33 5.84 -3.92
C GLN A 47 3.42 4.63 -2.98
N LEU A 48 4.59 4.35 -2.43
CA LEU A 48 4.78 3.25 -1.48
C LEU A 48 3.94 3.42 -0.22
N GLU A 49 3.84 4.64 0.30
CA GLU A 49 2.96 4.94 1.44
C GLU A 49 1.47 4.76 1.12
N ARG A 50 1.07 5.09 -0.11
CA ARG A 50 -0.30 4.84 -0.59
C ARG A 50 -0.57 3.34 -0.70
N GLU A 51 0.33 2.59 -1.33
CA GLU A 51 0.23 1.13 -1.46
C GLU A 51 0.21 0.44 -0.10
N ARG A 52 1.01 0.90 0.86
CA ARG A 52 1.00 0.38 2.25
C ARG A 52 -0.35 0.52 2.93
N ARG A 53 -1.09 1.60 2.65
CA ARG A 53 -2.47 1.75 3.16
C ARG A 53 -3.37 0.67 2.56
N TYR A 54 -3.18 0.34 1.27
CA TYR A 54 -3.98 -0.66 0.56
C TYR A 54 -3.58 -2.13 0.76
N ALA A 55 -2.36 -2.39 1.23
CA ALA A 55 -1.82 -3.74 1.40
C ALA A 55 -2.59 -4.62 2.40
N GLY A 56 -3.34 -4.02 3.32
CA GLY A 56 -4.13 -4.72 4.35
C GLY A 56 -5.64 -4.76 4.07
N PHE A 57 -6.08 -4.42 2.86
CA PHE A 57 -7.50 -4.43 2.56
C PHE A 57 -8.01 -5.87 2.47
N GLN A 58 -9.10 -6.14 3.19
CA GLN A 58 -9.78 -7.43 3.19
C GLN A 58 -10.40 -7.65 1.80
N SER A 59 -10.37 -8.89 1.28
CA SER A 59 -10.89 -9.22 -0.06
C SER A 59 -12.40 -8.93 -0.23
N ASP A 60 -13.14 -8.83 0.88
CA ASP A 60 -14.58 -8.55 0.94
C ASP A 60 -14.88 -7.04 1.12
N ALA A 61 -13.94 -6.16 0.75
CA ALA A 61 -14.13 -4.72 0.85
C ALA A 61 -14.95 -4.18 -0.34
N PRO A 62 -16.18 -3.65 -0.12
CA PRO A 62 -16.94 -3.03 -1.19
C PRO A 62 -16.31 -1.70 -1.64
N CYS A 63 -16.60 -1.29 -2.88
CA CYS A 63 -16.24 0.03 -3.38
C CYS A 63 -17.13 1.12 -2.74
N CYS A 64 -16.57 2.30 -2.55
CA CYS A 64 -17.28 3.45 -2.01
C CYS A 64 -18.33 3.96 -3.01
N GLU A 65 -19.58 4.14 -2.57
CA GLU A 65 -20.68 4.65 -3.40
C GLU A 65 -20.52 6.12 -3.83
N ARG A 66 -19.71 6.90 -3.12
CA ARG A 66 -19.50 8.33 -3.41
C ARG A 66 -18.34 8.59 -4.38
N CYS A 67 -17.27 7.81 -4.32
CA CYS A 67 -16.05 8.07 -5.11
C CYS A 67 -15.45 6.83 -5.79
N GLY A 68 -16.03 5.64 -5.61
CA GLY A 68 -15.56 4.39 -6.23
C GLY A 68 -14.27 3.80 -5.64
N ALA A 69 -13.61 4.47 -4.69
CA ALA A 69 -12.41 3.91 -4.05
C ALA A 69 -12.76 2.70 -3.16
N ILE A 70 -11.86 1.72 -3.10
CA ILE A 70 -12.00 0.57 -2.19
C ILE A 70 -12.06 1.08 -0.74
N THR A 71 -12.99 0.54 0.04
CA THR A 71 -13.20 0.90 1.46
C THR A 71 -12.49 -0.06 2.40
N ARG A 72 -12.10 0.40 3.58
CA ARG A 72 -11.40 -0.40 4.59
C ARG A 72 -12.34 -0.72 5.74
N ARG A 73 -12.35 -1.99 6.20
CA ARG A 73 -13.15 -2.38 7.37
C ARG A 73 -12.55 -1.78 8.65
N VAL A 74 -13.38 -1.09 9.42
CA VAL A 74 -13.06 -0.54 10.75
C VAL A 74 -14.12 -1.08 11.71
N GLY A 75 -13.84 -2.22 12.33
CA GLY A 75 -14.81 -2.94 13.16
C GLY A 75 -15.95 -3.50 12.32
N ALA A 76 -17.19 -3.07 12.59
CA ALA A 76 -18.37 -3.41 11.79
C ALA A 76 -18.57 -2.51 10.55
N CYS A 77 -17.94 -1.33 10.53
CA CYS A 77 -18.11 -0.35 9.47
C CYS A 77 -17.09 -0.54 8.33
N TYR A 78 -17.36 0.10 7.20
CA TYR A 78 -16.39 0.35 6.13
C TYR A 78 -16.15 1.85 5.99
N LEU A 79 -14.88 2.26 5.90
CA LEU A 79 -14.46 3.65 5.76
C LEU A 79 -13.70 3.86 4.44
N CYS A 80 -14.02 4.94 3.73
CA CYS A 80 -13.30 5.34 2.54
C CYS A 80 -12.13 6.29 2.88
N ASP A 81 -10.90 5.87 2.59
CA ASP A 81 -9.70 6.71 2.83
C ASP A 81 -9.59 7.91 1.87
N GLN A 82 -10.37 7.95 0.79
CA GLN A 82 -10.30 9.02 -0.22
C GLN A 82 -11.35 10.11 -0.08
N CYS A 83 -12.52 9.79 0.47
CA CYS A 83 -13.59 10.77 0.67
C CYS A 83 -14.14 10.83 2.10
N GLY A 84 -13.65 9.96 3.00
CA GLY A 84 -14.08 9.92 4.40
C GLY A 84 -15.47 9.32 4.62
N HIS A 85 -16.14 8.82 3.57
CA HIS A 85 -17.47 8.22 3.71
C HIS A 85 -17.40 6.93 4.54
N SER A 86 -18.27 6.82 5.55
CA SER A 86 -18.44 5.62 6.37
C SER A 86 -19.80 4.97 6.06
N GLY A 87 -19.79 3.67 5.78
CA GLY A 87 -20.99 2.88 5.51
C GLY A 87 -21.06 1.64 6.40
N GLY A 88 -22.27 1.17 6.72
CA GLY A 88 -22.48 -0.10 7.43
C GLY A 88 -22.21 -0.07 8.94
N CYS A 89 -22.32 1.09 9.59
CA CYS A 89 -22.15 1.22 11.04
C CYS A 89 -23.41 0.87 11.87
N SER A 90 -24.03 -0.27 11.60
CA SER A 90 -25.19 -0.77 12.35
C SER A 90 -24.78 -1.64 13.53
#